data_AF-A0ABD5T1N4-F1
#
_entry.id   AF-A0ABD5T1N4-F1
#
_cell.length_a   1.000
_cell.length_b   1.000
_cell.length_c   1.000
_cell.angle_alpha   90.00
_cell.angle_beta   90.00
_cell.angle_gamma   90.00
#
_symmetry.space_group_name_H-M   'P 1'
#
loop_
_entity.id
_entity.type
_entity.pdbx_description
1 polymer ?
#
loop_
_entity_poly.entity_id
_entity_poly.type
_entity_poly.pdbx_seq_one_letter_code
_entity_poly.pdbx_strand_id
1 'polypeptide(L)'
;RPYLRAVPASPEAEHELGEWIGYLVDVGGHLRSRDALSYYAELGWIEPDAVDALTRRLEGFDAPRYDRPFTPADHRISLVSIVRIASCASEP
;
A
#
# COMPACT_ATOMS: atom_id res chain seq x y z
N ARG A 1 -15.14 7.68 3.43
CA ARG A 1 -14.40 8.49 2.43
C ARG A 1 -12.99 7.91 2.40
N PRO A 2 -12.47 7.48 1.24
CA PRO A 2 -11.18 6.80 1.20
C PRO A 2 -10.05 7.72 1.62
N TYR A 3 -9.06 7.12 2.27
CA TYR A 3 -7.87 7.79 2.76
C TYR A 3 -6.94 8.11 1.59
N LEU A 4 -6.68 7.11 0.73
CA LEU A 4 -5.80 7.28 -0.43
C LEU A 4 -6.62 7.28 -1.73
N ARG A 5 -6.70 8.44 -2.40
CA ARG A 5 -7.46 8.58 -3.65
C ARG A 5 -6.61 8.46 -4.91
N ALA A 6 -5.34 8.83 -4.79
CA ALA A 6 -4.37 8.77 -5.86
C ALA A 6 -3.00 8.53 -5.22
N VAL A 7 -2.03 8.17 -6.05
CA VAL A 7 -0.63 8.14 -5.63
C VAL A 7 -0.19 9.57 -5.31
N PRO A 8 0.36 9.83 -4.12
CA PRO A 8 0.89 11.13 -3.74
C PRO A 8 2.05 11.55 -4.63
N ALA A 9 2.22 12.85 -4.87
CA ALA A 9 3.37 13.38 -5.61
C ALA A 9 4.42 14.04 -4.71
N SER A 10 4.16 14.21 -3.40
CA SER A 10 5.15 14.78 -2.48
C SER A 10 6.27 13.77 -2.19
N PRO A 11 7.55 14.21 -2.11
CA PRO A 11 8.68 13.31 -1.86
C PRO A 11 8.52 12.47 -0.59
N GLU A 12 8.00 13.07 0.49
CA GLU A 12 7.78 12.42 1.77
C GLU A 12 6.74 11.31 1.65
N ALA A 13 5.65 11.57 0.92
CA ALA A 13 4.59 10.60 0.73
C ALA A 13 4.99 9.47 -0.23
N GLU A 14 5.80 9.76 -1.27
CA GLU A 14 6.40 8.73 -2.14
C GLU A 14 7.37 7.83 -1.36
N HIS A 15 8.15 8.39 -0.43
CA HIS A 15 9.02 7.59 0.45
C HIS A 15 8.22 6.65 1.36
N GLU A 16 7.24 7.18 2.09
CA GLU A 16 6.36 6.37 2.96
C GLU A 16 5.56 5.32 2.16
N LEU A 17 5.18 5.65 0.92
CA LEU A 17 4.55 4.70 0.01
C LEU A 17 5.50 3.56 -0.36
N GLY A 18 6.75 3.87 -0.69
CA GLY A 18 7.77 2.87 -1.01
C GLY A 18 8.03 1.91 0.14
N GLU A 19 8.19 2.43 1.36
CA GLU A 19 8.37 1.62 2.58
C GLU A 19 7.19 0.68 2.81
N TRP A 20 5.96 1.18 2.67
CA TRP A 20 4.76 0.36 2.86
C TRP A 20 4.60 -0.72 1.78
N ILE A 21 4.84 -0.40 0.51
CA ILE A 21 4.77 -1.39 -0.57
C ILE A 21 5.88 -2.44 -0.42
N GLY A 22 7.10 -2.02 -0.04
CA GLY A 22 8.19 -2.93 0.27
C GLY A 22 7.84 -3.88 1.39
N TYR A 23 7.21 -3.39 2.45
CA TYR A 23 6.70 -4.25 3.53
C TYR A 23 5.66 -5.27 3.04
N LEU A 24 4.70 -4.86 2.20
CA LEU A 24 3.69 -5.78 1.65
C LEU A 24 4.37 -6.90 0.85
N VAL A 25 5.29 -6.54 -0.05
CA VAL A 25 6.02 -7.51 -0.85
C VAL A 25 6.87 -8.41 0.03
N ASP A 26 7.61 -7.87 1.00
CA ASP A 26 8.49 -8.67 1.87
C ASP A 26 7.73 -9.73 2.68
N VAL A 27 6.54 -9.37 3.16
CA VAL A 27 5.68 -10.25 3.96
C VAL A 27 4.87 -11.21 3.11
N GLY A 28 4.16 -10.70 2.11
CA GLY A 28 3.13 -11.44 1.37
C GLY A 28 3.53 -11.89 -0.03
N GLY A 29 4.63 -11.38 -0.57
CA GLY A 29 4.97 -11.50 -1.99
C GLY A 29 4.03 -10.69 -2.88
N HIS A 30 4.35 -10.61 -4.17
CA HIS A 30 3.62 -9.79 -5.14
C HIS A 30 2.15 -10.17 -5.26
N LEU A 31 1.84 -11.48 -5.29
CA LEU A 31 0.49 -11.97 -5.51
C LEU A 31 -0.45 -11.59 -4.36
N ARG A 32 -0.09 -11.92 -3.12
CA ARG A 32 -0.93 -11.58 -1.95
C ARG A 32 -0.95 -10.08 -1.70
N SER A 33 0.10 -9.35 -2.05
CA SER A 33 0.11 -7.88 -1.98
C SER A 33 -0.93 -7.28 -2.91
N ARG A 34 -1.02 -7.77 -4.16
CA ARG A 34 -2.07 -7.35 -5.09
C ARG A 34 -3.47 -7.67 -4.57
N ASP A 35 -3.66 -8.86 -4.03
CA ASP A 35 -4.95 -9.27 -3.46
C ASP A 35 -5.32 -8.40 -2.24
N ALA A 36 -4.33 -8.06 -1.40
CA ALA A 36 -4.52 -7.15 -0.26
C ALA A 36 -4.88 -5.73 -0.70
N LEU A 37 -4.25 -5.18 -1.75
CA LEU A 37 -4.62 -3.87 -2.30
C LEU A 37 -6.07 -3.86 -2.80
N SER A 38 -6.48 -4.94 -3.48
CA SER A 38 -7.87 -5.10 -3.94
C SER A 38 -8.84 -5.15 -2.75
N TYR A 39 -8.51 -5.90 -1.71
CA TYR A 39 -9.27 -5.97 -0.46
C TYR A 39 -9.36 -4.60 0.23
N TYR A 40 -8.29 -3.81 0.26
CA TYR A 40 -8.32 -2.46 0.84
C TYR A 40 -9.19 -1.49 0.03
N ALA A 41 -9.33 -1.72 -1.27
CA ALA A 41 -10.28 -1.01 -2.13
C ALA A 41 -11.73 -1.34 -1.75
N GLU A 42 -12.05 -2.62 -1.55
CA GLU A 42 -13.37 -3.07 -1.12
C GLU A 42 -13.76 -2.49 0.25
N LEU A 43 -12.79 -2.35 1.16
CA LEU A 43 -12.98 -1.67 2.45
C LEU A 43 -13.11 -0.14 2.32
N GLY A 44 -12.88 0.42 1.14
CA GLY A 44 -12.93 1.85 0.87
C GLY A 44 -11.79 2.63 1.51
N TRP A 45 -10.64 2.00 1.74
CA TRP A 45 -9.43 2.68 2.25
C TRP A 45 -8.64 3.34 1.13
N ILE A 46 -8.67 2.71 -0.05
CA ILE A 46 -7.95 3.10 -1.26
C ILE A 46 -8.96 3.18 -2.41
N GLU A 47 -8.88 4.21 -3.27
CA GLU A 47 -9.67 4.27 -4.50
C GLU A 47 -9.15 3.30 -5.57
N PRO A 48 -9.99 2.78 -6.47
CA PRO A 48 -9.58 1.85 -7.53
C PRO A 48 -8.41 2.36 -8.39
N ASP A 49 -8.42 3.65 -8.76
CA ASP A 49 -7.34 4.25 -9.57
C ASP A 49 -5.97 4.20 -8.85
N ALA A 50 -5.98 4.36 -7.52
CA ALA A 50 -4.78 4.23 -6.71
C ALA A 50 -4.34 2.76 -6.64
N VAL A 51 -5.26 1.80 -6.51
CA VAL A 51 -4.93 0.36 -6.53
C VAL A 51 -4.19 -0.04 -7.80
N ASP A 52 -4.64 0.42 -8.96
CA ASP A 52 -4.00 0.14 -10.23
C ASP A 52 -2.56 0.67 -10.28
N ALA A 53 -2.35 1.88 -9.76
CA ALA A 53 -1.03 2.50 -9.72
C ALA A 53 -0.09 1.84 -8.70
N LEU A 54 -0.62 1.37 -7.57
CA LEU A 54 0.13 0.63 -6.55
C LEU A 54 0.49 -0.78 -7.03
N THR A 55 -0.42 -1.44 -7.74
CA THR A 55 -0.20 -2.78 -8.29
C THR A 55 0.96 -2.79 -9.28
N ARG A 56 1.06 -1.77 -10.16
CA ARG A 56 2.21 -1.60 -11.06
C ARG A 56 3.52 -1.40 -10.31
N ARG A 57 3.50 -0.74 -9.15
CA ARG A 57 4.70 -0.53 -8.33
C ARG A 57 5.22 -1.82 -7.71
N LEU A 58 4.35 -2.79 -7.40
CA LEU A 58 4.77 -4.08 -6.84
C LEU A 58 5.83 -4.76 -7.72
N GLU A 59 5.70 -4.67 -9.04
CA GLU A 59 6.62 -5.28 -10.02
C GLU A 59 8.06 -4.76 -9.91
N GLY A 60 8.26 -3.57 -9.31
CA GLY A 60 9.58 -2.99 -9.09
C GLY A 60 10.32 -3.53 -7.87
N PHE A 61 9.68 -4.35 -7.03
CA PHE A 61 10.29 -4.91 -5.82
C PHE A 61 10.84 -6.31 -6.05
N ASP A 62 11.94 -6.62 -5.38
CA ASP A 62 12.59 -7.94 -5.37
C ASP A 62 11.70 -9.03 -4.75
N ALA A 63 12.17 -10.28 -4.82
CA ALA A 63 11.50 -11.43 -4.24
C ALA A 63 11.28 -11.29 -2.71
N PRO A 64 10.16 -11.81 -2.17
CA PRO A 64 9.81 -11.72 -0.75
C PRO A 64 10.80 -12.48 0.15
N ARG A 65 11.07 -11.97 1.36
CA ARG A 65 11.85 -12.72 2.38
C ARG A 65 11.03 -13.78 3.11
N TYR A 66 9.76 -13.51 3.39
CA TYR A 66 8.93 -14.41 4.21
C TYR A 66 7.89 -15.18 3.41
N ASP A 67 7.22 -14.51 2.48
CA ASP A 67 6.17 -15.08 1.62
C ASP A 67 5.09 -15.86 2.39
N ARG A 68 4.36 -15.17 3.27
CA ARG A 68 3.29 -15.72 4.11
C ARG A 68 1.96 -14.99 3.92
N PRO A 69 0.81 -15.59 4.31
CA PRO A 69 -0.45 -14.86 4.39
C PRO A 69 -0.35 -13.65 5.32
N PHE A 70 -1.05 -12.57 4.97
CA PHE A 70 -1.22 -11.44 5.86
C PHE A 70 -2.09 -11.83 7.06
N THR A 71 -1.64 -11.40 8.23
CA THR A 71 -2.35 -11.55 9.50
C THR A 71 -3.17 -10.28 9.79
N PRO A 72 -4.11 -10.32 10.74
CA PRO A 72 -4.79 -9.11 11.20
C PRO A 72 -3.85 -7.98 11.66
N ALA A 73 -2.65 -8.30 12.13
CA ALA A 73 -1.66 -7.28 12.49
C ALA A 73 -1.12 -6.56 11.26
N ASP A 74 -0.89 -7.27 10.16
CA ASP A 74 -0.36 -6.69 8.92
C ASP A 74 -1.38 -5.75 8.24
N HIS A 75 -2.67 -6.09 8.33
CA HIS A 75 -3.74 -5.21 7.88
C HIS A 75 -3.85 -3.92 8.71
N ARG A 76 -3.62 -4.00 10.03
CA ARG A 76 -3.55 -2.80 10.88
C ARG A 76 -2.36 -1.91 10.54
N ILE A 77 -1.19 -2.52 10.30
CA ILE A 77 0.01 -1.79 9.83
C ILE A 77 -0.33 -1.08 8.52
N SER A 78 -0.95 -1.79 7.57
CA SER A 78 -1.33 -1.21 6.28
C SER A 78 -2.28 -0.03 6.42
N LEU A 79 -3.29 -0.12 7.30
CA LEU A 79 -4.20 1.01 7.55
C LEU A 79 -3.45 2.23 8.09
N VAL A 80 -2.56 2.04 9.06
CA VAL A 80 -1.76 3.13 9.63
C VAL A 80 -0.87 3.76 8.57
N SER A 81 -0.20 2.95 7.74
CA SER A 81 0.61 3.44 6.62
C SER A 81 -0.22 4.26 5.63
N ILE A 82 -1.37 3.74 5.19
CA ILE A 82 -2.29 4.44 4.26
C ILE A 82 -2.70 5.81 4.81
N VAL A 83 -3.03 5.88 6.10
CA VAL A 83 -3.39 7.15 6.77
C VAL A 83 -2.21 8.11 6.81
N ARG A 84 -0.99 7.65 7.14
CA ARG A 84 0.22 8.49 7.15
C ARG A 84 0.52 9.04 5.76
N ILE A 85 0.47 8.19 4.74
CA ILE A 85 0.68 8.57 3.33
C ILE A 85 -0.34 9.63 2.90
N ALA A 86 -1.62 9.45 3.23
CA ALA A 86 -2.66 10.42 2.92
C ALA A 86 -2.46 11.77 3.62
N SER A 87 -1.95 11.76 4.85
CA SER A 87 -1.61 12.98 5.59
C SER A 87 -0.45 13.74 4.92
N CYS A 88 0.64 13.05 4.57
CA CYS A 88 1.78 13.66 3.86
C CYS A 88 1.42 14.20 2.47
N ALA A 89 0.39 13.64 1.83
CA ALA A 89 -0.13 14.12 0.54
C ALA A 89 -1.02 15.38 0.68
N SER A 90 -1.48 15.67 1.90
CA SER A 90 -2.37 16.80 2.20
C SER A 90 -1.62 18.01 2.77
N GLU A 91 -0.30 17.88 3.01
CA GLU A 91 0.55 18.98 3.46
C GLU A 91 0.88 19.92 2.28
N PRO A 92 0.64 21.24 2.43
CA PRO A 92 0.76 22.23 1.35
C PRO A 92 2.20 22.62 1.01
#